data_AF-A0A8S3RTL4-F1
#
_entry.id   AF-A0A8S3RTL4-F1
#
_cell.length_a   1.000
_cell.length_b   1.000
_cell.length_c   1.000
_cell.angle_alpha   90.00
_cell.angle_beta   90.00
_cell.angle_gamma   90.00
#
_symmetry.space_group_name_H-M   'P 1'
#
loop_
_entity.id
_entity.type
_entity.pdbx_description
1 polymer ?
#
loop_
_entity_poly.entity_id
_entity_poly.type
_entity_poly.pdbx_seq_one_letter_code
_entity_poly.pdbx_strand_id
1 'polypeptide(L)'
;MRSYCLLLVIYPAAALIVEDVFPPSLAECYSGQVDKNTTTYDLQTSCLESYLAHMYKNTSSTGLGKDAFDWFDSLGRQLHIRLRRQGYHRLRVRKEIRTLRENELDDFFDAVNALKKDKSVSPNKYDSFALMHQGGAIQSAHGGPNCWHRYYLVL
;
A
#
# COMPACT_ATOMS: atom_id res chain seq x y z
N MET A 1 -3.59 16.24 -55.12
CA MET A 1 -2.52 15.56 -54.36
C MET A 1 -2.64 15.99 -52.91
N ARG A 2 -2.83 15.06 -51.96
CA ARG A 2 -2.87 15.38 -50.53
C ARG A 2 -1.47 15.19 -49.97
N SER A 3 -0.89 16.26 -49.41
CA SER A 3 0.38 16.19 -48.70
C SER A 3 0.12 15.86 -47.23
N TYR A 4 0.81 14.85 -46.72
CA TYR A 4 0.80 14.47 -45.32
C TYR A 4 2.09 14.96 -44.68
N CYS A 5 1.97 15.66 -43.55
CA CYS A 5 3.10 16.11 -42.77
C CYS A 5 3.33 15.12 -41.63
N LEU A 6 4.50 14.47 -41.62
CA LEU A 6 4.87 13.49 -40.60
C LEU A 6 5.59 14.22 -39.47
N LEU A 7 4.91 14.39 -38.33
CA LEU A 7 5.43 15.10 -37.19
C LEU A 7 6.11 14.10 -36.26
N LEU A 8 7.44 14.10 -36.27
CA LEU A 8 8.28 13.16 -35.52
C LEU A 8 8.72 13.85 -34.22
N VAL A 9 8.11 13.45 -33.10
CA VAL A 9 8.44 13.98 -31.77
C VAL A 9 9.46 13.05 -31.12
N ILE A 10 10.69 13.54 -30.94
CA ILE A 10 11.75 12.83 -30.23
C ILE A 10 11.82 13.39 -28.81
N TYR A 11 11.53 12.55 -27.82
CA TYR A 11 11.62 12.92 -26.41
C TYR A 11 12.86 12.22 -25.81
N PRO A 12 13.97 12.93 -25.58
CA PRO A 12 15.14 12.33 -24.96
C PRO A 12 14.82 12.00 -23.49
N ALA A 13 14.77 10.71 -23.16
CA ALA A 13 14.75 10.25 -21.78
C ALA A 13 16.19 10.04 -21.33
N ALA A 14 16.61 10.75 -20.28
CA ALA A 14 17.86 10.48 -19.57
C ALA A 14 17.51 9.82 -18.23
N ALA A 15 18.06 8.63 -17.98
CA ALA A 15 17.97 8.00 -16.67
C ALA A 15 19.17 8.44 -15.83
N LEU A 16 18.89 8.98 -14.63
CA LEU A 16 19.92 9.25 -13.64
C LEU A 16 20.29 7.92 -12.96
N ILE A 17 21.46 7.36 -13.29
CA ILE A 17 22.02 6.22 -12.56
C ILE A 17 23.01 6.79 -11.55
N VAL A 18 22.64 6.73 -10.27
CA VAL A 18 23.51 7.08 -9.14
C VAL A 18 23.79 5.82 -8.34
N GLU A 19 25.01 5.70 -7.80
CA GLU A 19 25.28 4.70 -6.77
C GLU A 19 24.44 5.02 -5.54
N ASP A 20 23.52 4.11 -5.22
CA ASP A 20 22.75 4.17 -3.98
C ASP A 20 23.35 3.20 -2.96
N VAL A 21 23.29 3.56 -1.68
CA VAL A 21 23.83 2.74 -0.61
C VAL A 21 22.96 1.51 -0.48
N PHE A 22 23.52 0.34 -0.77
CA PHE A 22 22.78 -0.91 -0.63
C PHE A 22 22.39 -1.13 0.85
N PRO A 23 21.09 -1.32 1.16
CA PRO A 23 20.62 -1.35 2.55
C PRO A 23 21.25 -2.52 3.34
N PRO A 24 21.83 -2.27 4.53
CA PRO A 24 22.49 -3.32 5.32
C PRO A 24 21.57 -4.48 5.69
N SER A 25 20.31 -4.20 6.02
CA SER A 25 19.31 -5.24 6.35
C SER A 25 18.94 -6.12 5.16
N LEU A 26 18.97 -5.55 3.95
CA LEU A 26 18.76 -6.31 2.72
C LEU A 26 19.98 -7.17 2.38
N ALA A 27 21.19 -6.64 2.59
CA ALA A 27 22.45 -7.39 2.45
C ALA A 27 22.54 -8.58 3.40
N GLU A 28 22.17 -8.37 4.67
CA GLU A 28 22.11 -9.42 5.67
C GLU A 28 21.13 -10.53 5.28
N CYS A 29 19.93 -10.17 4.79
CA CYS A 29 18.96 -11.17 4.34
C CYS A 29 19.48 -11.99 3.15
N TYR A 30 20.02 -11.34 2.12
CA TYR A 30 20.54 -12.03 0.94
C TYR A 30 21.75 -12.91 1.27
N SER A 31 22.62 -12.48 2.19
CA SER A 31 23.79 -13.26 2.59
C SER A 31 23.44 -14.44 3.51
N GLY A 32 22.35 -14.34 4.30
CA GLY A 32 21.93 -15.37 5.24
C GLY A 32 21.04 -16.48 4.64
N GLN A 33 20.38 -16.24 3.51
CA GLN A 33 19.36 -17.15 2.93
C GLN A 33 19.89 -18.06 1.79
N VAL A 34 21.20 -18.11 1.56
CA VAL A 34 21.81 -18.89 0.45
C VAL A 34 21.85 -20.39 0.78
N ASP A 35 20.70 -21.02 0.95
CA ASP A 35 20.56 -22.46 0.73
C ASP A 35 20.48 -22.71 -0.78
N LYS A 36 21.12 -23.78 -1.26
CA LYS A 36 21.16 -24.16 -2.69
C LYS A 36 19.78 -24.48 -3.26
N ASN A 37 18.79 -24.75 -2.40
CA ASN A 37 17.43 -25.07 -2.80
C ASN A 37 16.50 -23.86 -2.91
N THR A 38 16.89 -22.68 -2.42
CA THR A 38 16.05 -21.49 -2.50
C THR A 38 16.19 -20.88 -3.88
N THR A 39 15.08 -20.73 -4.61
CA THR A 39 15.15 -20.12 -5.93
C THR A 39 15.48 -18.62 -5.81
N THR A 40 16.06 -18.05 -6.86
CA THR A 40 16.30 -16.59 -6.92
C THR A 40 14.99 -15.81 -6.76
N TYR A 41 13.87 -16.37 -7.24
CA TYR A 41 12.54 -15.79 -7.04
C TYR A 41 12.19 -15.76 -5.55
N ASP A 42 12.29 -16.90 -4.84
CA ASP A 42 11.96 -16.98 -3.41
C ASP A 42 12.87 -16.09 -2.55
N LEU A 43 14.16 -16.00 -2.87
CA LEU A 43 15.12 -15.10 -2.23
C LEU A 43 14.73 -13.63 -2.41
N GLN A 44 14.47 -13.23 -3.65
CA GLN A 44 14.07 -11.87 -3.95
C GLN A 44 12.76 -11.54 -3.25
N THR A 45 11.82 -12.47 -3.27
CA THR A 45 10.54 -12.33 -2.62
C THR A 45 10.68 -12.20 -1.09
N SER A 46 11.48 -13.05 -0.46
CA SER A 46 11.64 -13.04 1.00
C SER A 46 12.40 -11.81 1.48
N CYS A 47 13.49 -11.43 0.81
CA CYS A 47 14.37 -10.37 1.25
C CYS A 47 13.94 -8.99 0.78
N LEU A 48 13.80 -8.79 -0.54
CA LEU A 48 13.48 -7.47 -1.11
C LEU A 48 12.10 -7.02 -0.68
N GLU A 49 11.12 -7.89 -0.72
CA GLU A 49 9.74 -7.46 -0.54
C GLU A 49 9.41 -7.27 0.94
N SER A 50 9.96 -8.10 1.83
CA SER A 50 9.91 -7.83 3.27
C SER A 50 10.58 -6.51 3.61
N TYR A 51 11.77 -6.25 3.05
CA TYR A 51 12.47 -4.97 3.23
C TYR A 51 11.61 -3.79 2.73
N LEU A 52 11.05 -3.87 1.52
CA LEU A 52 10.18 -2.83 0.97
C LEU A 52 8.88 -2.67 1.78
N ALA A 53 8.34 -3.75 2.34
CA ALA A 53 7.19 -3.69 3.24
C ALA A 53 7.52 -3.03 4.58
N HIS A 54 8.76 -3.12 5.08
CA HIS A 54 9.21 -2.36 6.25
C HIS A 54 9.51 -0.89 5.91
N MET A 55 10.04 -0.65 4.71
CA MET A 55 10.35 0.68 4.21
C MET A 55 9.13 1.48 3.78
N TYR A 56 7.94 0.89 3.74
CA TYR A 56 6.71 1.58 3.30
C TYR A 56 6.47 2.93 3.99
N LYS A 57 6.86 3.08 5.26
CA LYS A 57 6.76 4.36 5.99
C LYS A 57 7.73 5.42 5.43
N ASN A 58 8.92 5.01 5.02
CA ASN A 58 10.00 5.85 4.53
C ASN A 58 9.95 6.10 3.01
N THR A 59 9.40 5.16 2.24
CA THR A 59 9.23 5.26 0.78
C THR A 59 7.81 5.65 0.38
N SER A 60 7.03 6.14 1.35
CA SER A 60 5.60 6.30 1.21
C SER A 60 5.24 7.33 0.12
N SER A 61 4.35 6.88 -0.76
CA SER A 61 3.47 7.64 -1.65
C SER A 61 3.69 9.16 -1.65
N THR A 62 4.36 9.66 -2.69
CA THR A 62 4.39 11.06 -3.07
C THR A 62 3.01 11.69 -2.89
N GLY A 63 2.89 12.66 -1.98
CA GLY A 63 1.63 13.37 -1.71
C GLY A 63 0.96 13.09 -0.36
N LEU A 64 1.45 12.14 0.44
CA LEU A 64 1.00 11.98 1.83
C LEU A 64 1.84 12.82 2.80
N GLY A 65 1.15 13.59 3.65
CA GLY A 65 1.76 14.36 4.74
C GLY A 65 1.94 13.54 6.02
N LYS A 66 2.67 14.09 6.99
CA LYS A 66 2.90 13.48 8.31
C LYS A 66 1.58 13.17 9.05
N ASP A 67 0.59 14.04 8.89
CA ASP A 67 -0.76 13.91 9.43
C ASP A 67 -1.45 12.61 8.99
N ALA A 68 -1.27 12.19 7.73
CA ALA A 68 -1.80 10.94 7.23
C ALA A 68 -1.16 9.72 7.92
N PHE A 69 0.17 9.71 8.09
CA PHE A 69 0.85 8.63 8.80
C PHE A 69 0.48 8.57 10.27
N ASP A 70 0.41 9.72 10.95
CA ASP A 70 -0.02 9.80 12.35
C ASP A 70 -1.43 9.23 12.51
N TRP A 71 -2.31 9.53 11.55
CA TRP A 71 -3.67 9.01 11.52
C TRP A 71 -3.70 7.49 11.27
N PHE A 72 -2.97 6.96 10.29
CA PHE A 72 -2.88 5.51 10.05
C PHE A 72 -2.34 4.75 11.25
N ASP A 73 -1.29 5.27 11.90
CA ASP A 73 -0.76 4.69 13.12
C ASP A 73 -1.81 4.72 14.25
N SER A 74 -2.66 5.75 14.30
CA SER A 74 -3.79 5.81 15.23
C SER A 74 -4.85 4.72 14.95
N LEU A 75 -5.13 4.41 13.68
CA LEU A 75 -6.07 3.35 13.29
C LEU A 75 -5.51 1.98 13.67
N GLY A 76 -4.23 1.72 13.40
CA GLY A 76 -3.54 0.49 13.81
C GLY A 76 -3.61 0.26 15.32
N ARG A 77 -3.41 1.31 16.13
CA ARG A 77 -3.56 1.24 17.61
C ARG A 77 -5.00 0.93 18.01
N GLN A 78 -5.99 1.61 17.42
CA GLN A 78 -7.40 1.39 17.73
C GLN A 78 -7.84 -0.03 17.37
N LEU A 79 -7.41 -0.53 16.22
CA LEU A 79 -7.65 -1.90 15.78
C LEU A 79 -7.05 -2.91 16.76
N HIS A 80 -5.80 -2.72 17.17
CA HIS A 80 -5.15 -3.61 18.13
C HIS A 80 -5.89 -3.67 19.47
N ILE A 81 -6.30 -2.51 20.00
CA ILE A 81 -7.09 -2.41 21.23
C ILE A 81 -8.44 -3.13 21.05
N ARG A 82 -9.11 -2.91 19.91
CA ARG A 82 -10.40 -3.53 19.60
C ARG A 82 -10.31 -5.05 19.53
N LEU A 83 -9.30 -5.59 18.85
CA LEU A 83 -9.08 -7.03 18.73
C LEU A 83 -8.82 -7.68 20.09
N ARG A 84 -8.05 -7.02 20.98
CA ARG A 84 -7.87 -7.51 22.37
C ARG A 84 -9.16 -7.49 23.19
N ARG A 85 -10.02 -6.50 22.99
CA ARG A 85 -11.26 -6.32 23.77
C ARG A 85 -12.44 -7.20 23.30
N GLN A 86 -12.51 -7.55 22.01
CA GLN A 86 -13.73 -8.15 21.47
C GLN A 86 -13.97 -9.62 21.88
N GLY A 87 -12.98 -10.34 22.42
CA GLY A 87 -13.11 -11.78 22.66
C GLY A 87 -13.46 -12.55 21.36
N TYR A 88 -13.51 -13.87 21.41
CA TYR A 88 -13.75 -14.70 20.20
C TYR A 88 -15.17 -14.52 19.59
N HIS A 89 -16.07 -13.75 20.21
CA HIS A 89 -17.52 -13.83 19.99
C HIS A 89 -18.16 -12.70 19.16
N ARG A 90 -17.42 -11.68 18.72
CA ARG A 90 -18.00 -10.60 17.87
C ARG A 90 -17.09 -10.18 16.72
N LEU A 91 -16.63 -11.16 15.94
CA LEU A 91 -15.97 -10.89 14.66
C LEU A 91 -16.99 -10.33 13.67
N ARG A 92 -16.71 -9.17 13.10
CA ARG A 92 -17.52 -8.61 12.01
C ARG A 92 -17.34 -9.48 10.77
N VAL A 93 -18.43 -9.81 10.09
CA VAL A 93 -18.42 -10.62 8.86
C VAL A 93 -18.45 -9.68 7.66
N ARG A 94 -17.53 -9.88 6.71
CA ARG A 94 -17.57 -9.20 5.40
C ARG A 94 -18.65 -9.85 4.55
N LYS A 95 -19.62 -9.08 4.08
CA LYS A 95 -20.70 -9.54 3.19
C LYS A 95 -20.40 -9.13 1.75
N GLU A 96 -20.98 -9.85 0.81
CA GLU A 96 -20.98 -9.47 -0.60
C GLU A 96 -21.97 -8.31 -0.80
N ILE A 97 -21.59 -7.28 -1.58
CA ILE A 97 -22.33 -6.01 -1.63
C ILE A 97 -23.76 -6.14 -2.17
N ARG A 98 -24.02 -7.05 -3.13
CA ARG A 98 -25.34 -7.34 -3.69
C ARG A 98 -26.23 -8.13 -2.73
N THR A 99 -25.67 -8.67 -1.65
CA THR A 99 -26.42 -9.35 -0.57
C THR A 99 -26.82 -8.42 0.58
N LEU A 100 -26.41 -7.15 0.54
CA LEU A 100 -26.76 -6.18 1.58
C LEU A 100 -28.24 -5.79 1.48
N ARG A 101 -28.87 -5.57 2.63
CA ARG A 101 -30.16 -4.88 2.69
C ARG A 101 -29.97 -3.40 2.35
N GLU A 102 -31.03 -2.73 1.91
CA GLU A 102 -31.00 -1.31 1.54
C GLU A 102 -30.39 -0.44 2.65
N ASN A 103 -30.83 -0.63 3.90
CA ASN A 103 -30.28 0.11 5.04
C ASN A 103 -28.79 -0.19 5.30
N GLU A 104 -28.34 -1.43 5.10
CA GLU A 104 -26.92 -1.78 5.23
C GLU A 104 -26.07 -1.16 4.11
N LEU A 105 -26.66 -1.02 2.92
CA LEU A 105 -26.02 -0.40 1.76
C LEU A 105 -25.94 1.13 1.93
N ASP A 106 -27.00 1.76 2.44
CA ASP A 106 -27.02 3.18 2.79
C ASP A 106 -25.99 3.50 3.87
N ASP A 107 -25.98 2.73 4.97
CA ASP A 107 -24.97 2.86 6.04
C ASP A 107 -23.54 2.75 5.49
N PHE A 108 -23.31 1.86 4.53
CA PHE A 108 -22.00 1.69 3.88
C PHE A 108 -21.63 2.92 3.06
N PHE A 109 -22.52 3.42 2.21
CA PHE A 109 -22.24 4.59 1.38
C PHE A 109 -22.11 5.87 2.21
N ASP A 110 -22.90 6.02 3.27
CA ASP A 110 -22.78 7.15 4.19
C ASP A 110 -21.44 7.14 4.92
N ALA A 111 -20.94 5.98 5.35
CA ALA A 111 -19.61 5.86 5.93
C ALA A 111 -18.51 6.23 4.94
N VAL A 112 -18.58 5.77 3.69
CA VAL A 112 -17.63 6.13 2.62
C VAL A 112 -17.66 7.64 2.34
N ASN A 113 -18.86 8.21 2.22
CA ASN A 113 -19.04 9.64 2.01
C ASN A 113 -18.54 10.48 3.18
N ALA A 114 -18.71 10.00 4.42
CA ALA A 114 -18.15 10.65 5.60
C ALA A 114 -16.61 10.69 5.54
N LEU A 115 -15.95 9.59 5.17
CA LEU A 115 -14.50 9.56 4.97
C LEU A 115 -14.02 10.52 3.87
N LYS A 116 -14.77 10.62 2.77
CA LYS A 116 -14.44 11.52 1.65
C LYS A 116 -14.61 13.00 2.02
N LYS A 117 -15.59 13.31 2.87
CA LYS A 117 -15.88 14.68 3.35
C LYS A 117 -14.95 15.11 4.50
N ASP A 118 -14.40 14.16 5.25
CA ASP A 118 -13.53 14.43 6.39
C ASP A 118 -12.12 14.85 5.92
N LYS A 119 -11.87 16.16 6.01
CA LYS A 119 -10.60 16.81 5.65
C LYS A 119 -9.66 17.00 6.84
N SER A 120 -9.86 16.30 7.96
CA SER A 120 -8.94 16.39 9.11
C SER A 120 -7.55 15.82 8.82
N VAL A 121 -7.38 15.14 7.68
CA VAL A 121 -6.14 14.59 7.15
C VAL A 121 -6.07 14.99 5.68
N SER A 122 -4.91 15.41 5.19
CA SER A 122 -4.73 15.81 3.80
C SER A 122 -4.62 14.59 2.86
N PRO A 123 -5.29 14.61 1.68
CA PRO A 123 -6.23 15.62 1.20
C PRO A 123 -7.69 15.44 1.71
N ASN A 124 -8.02 14.23 2.15
CA ASN A 124 -9.16 13.84 3.01
C ASN A 124 -8.93 12.37 3.38
N LYS A 125 -9.59 11.87 4.43
CA LYS A 125 -9.36 10.51 4.94
C LYS A 125 -9.50 9.42 3.88
N TYR A 126 -10.49 9.52 2.99
CA TYR A 126 -10.69 8.54 1.92
C TYR A 126 -9.52 8.55 0.92
N ASP A 127 -9.17 9.74 0.41
CA ASP A 127 -8.11 9.87 -0.57
C ASP A 127 -6.73 9.59 0.03
N SER A 128 -6.51 9.90 1.30
CA SER A 128 -5.27 9.53 2.00
C SER A 128 -5.11 8.01 2.02
N PHE A 129 -6.17 7.25 2.30
CA PHE A 129 -6.14 5.78 2.20
C PHE A 129 -5.80 5.31 0.79
N ALA A 130 -6.44 5.88 -0.23
CA ALA A 130 -6.19 5.52 -1.62
C ALA A 130 -4.75 5.85 -2.05
N LEU A 131 -4.22 7.00 -1.63
CA LEU A 131 -2.84 7.43 -1.89
C LEU A 131 -1.82 6.52 -1.20
N MET A 132 -2.13 5.92 -0.06
CA MET A 132 -1.26 4.95 0.60
C MET A 132 -0.99 3.72 -0.29
N HIS A 133 -1.90 3.40 -1.22
CA HIS A 133 -1.72 2.34 -2.22
C HIS A 133 -0.98 2.80 -3.48
N GLN A 134 -0.34 3.97 -3.46
CA GLN A 134 0.44 4.52 -4.58
C GLN A 134 1.94 4.59 -4.29
N GLY A 135 2.74 4.88 -5.32
CA GLY A 135 4.19 5.06 -5.21
C GLY A 135 4.94 3.75 -4.94
N GLY A 136 6.03 3.80 -4.15
CA GLY A 136 6.88 2.64 -3.87
C GLY A 136 6.18 1.47 -3.16
N ALA A 137 5.01 1.71 -2.56
CA ALA A 137 4.16 0.67 -1.98
C ALA A 137 3.49 -0.22 -3.05
N ILE A 138 3.33 0.25 -4.29
CA ILE A 138 2.78 -0.55 -5.39
C ILE A 138 3.69 -1.73 -5.73
N GLN A 139 5.01 -1.49 -5.83
CA GLN A 139 5.97 -2.55 -6.17
C GLN A 139 6.00 -3.64 -5.08
N SER A 140 5.95 -3.26 -3.80
CA SER A 140 5.98 -4.23 -2.70
C SER A 140 4.65 -4.95 -2.47
N ALA A 141 3.52 -4.38 -2.92
CA ALA A 141 2.20 -4.96 -2.77
C ALA A 141 1.81 -5.94 -3.91
N HIS A 142 2.42 -5.86 -5.10
CA HIS A 142 1.96 -6.64 -6.27
C HIS A 142 3.02 -7.55 -6.91
N GLY A 143 4.26 -7.56 -6.40
CA GLY A 143 5.35 -8.42 -6.90
C GLY A 143 5.59 -9.71 -6.11
N GLY A 144 4.95 -9.84 -4.94
CA GLY A 144 5.43 -10.69 -3.85
C GLY A 144 4.41 -11.45 -3.03
N PRO A 145 4.83 -12.37 -2.12
CA PRO A 145 3.92 -13.07 -1.23
C PRO A 145 3.44 -12.18 -0.09
N ASN A 146 3.80 -10.90 -0.11
CA ASN A 146 3.43 -9.96 0.91
C ASN A 146 1.91 -9.81 0.96
N CYS A 147 1.34 -10.08 2.13
CA CYS A 147 -0.07 -9.93 2.42
C CYS A 147 -0.44 -8.45 2.68
N TRP A 148 0.21 -7.49 2.02
CA TRP A 148 0.05 -6.06 2.31
C TRP A 148 -1.41 -5.62 2.19
N HIS A 149 -2.13 -6.11 1.16
CA HIS A 149 -3.58 -5.83 1.01
C HIS A 149 -4.39 -6.33 2.21
N ARG A 150 -3.95 -7.39 2.91
CA ARG A 150 -4.65 -7.87 4.11
C ARG A 150 -4.52 -6.88 5.26
N TYR A 151 -3.35 -6.29 5.47
CA TYR A 151 -3.17 -5.23 6.45
C TYR A 151 -3.93 -3.96 6.05
N TYR A 152 -3.84 -3.57 4.78
CA TYR A 152 -4.55 -2.44 4.20
C TYR A 152 -6.07 -2.49 4.43
N LEU A 153 -6.69 -3.65 4.19
CA LEU A 153 -8.14 -3.84 4.32
C LEU A 153 -8.66 -3.92 5.76
N VAL A 154 -7.77 -3.91 6.77
CA VAL A 154 -8.16 -4.03 8.18
C VAL A 154 -7.92 -2.73 8.96
N LEU A 155 -7.06 -1.85 8.45
CA LEU A 155 -6.89 -0.47 8.93
C LEU A 155 -8.19 0.34 8.74
#